data_AF-A0A6L9J1A9-F1
#
_entry.id   AF-A0A6L9J1A9-F1
#
_cell.length_a   1.000
_cell.length_b   1.000
_cell.length_c   1.000
_cell.angle_alpha   90.00
_cell.angle_beta   90.00
_cell.angle_gamma   90.00
#
_symmetry.space_group_name_H-M   'P 1'
#
loop_
_entity.id
_entity.type
_entity.pdbx_description
1 polymer ?
#
loop_
_entity_poly.entity_id
_entity_poly.type
_entity_poly.pdbx_seq_one_letter_code
_entity_poly.pdbx_strand_id
1 'polypeptide(L)'
;MVPLFMAGDKQYFYYTNLVAAQNQVEVALFGENLLETTRFKSGFCGIAPQHDSEKTYSLSLGNKFQLLKYYGRQFLSNPAYINRTMLDTFGAYLSYYFISHQKNLNVFQYVRWEENKIVDLLINEYNWETAPDTTTTWRIGDGTAAFYNYIYYTLAGFSENDTFRSNQIREGMVSREEALVLSERENQPRYESIQWYCDVIGIDFADAINRINSAPKLYCI
;
A
#
# COMPACT_ATOMS: atom_id res chain seq x y z
N MET A 1 0.44 1.60 14.57
CA MET A 1 0.33 0.20 14.08
C MET A 1 -0.46 0.05 12.77
N VAL A 2 -0.73 1.12 12.01
CA VAL A 2 -1.44 1.05 10.72
C VAL A 2 -0.77 0.11 9.69
N PRO A 3 0.57 0.09 9.56
CA PRO A 3 1.22 -0.81 8.61
C PRO A 3 0.94 -2.31 8.80
N LEU A 4 0.41 -2.73 9.96
CA LEU A 4 0.01 -4.13 10.20
C LEU A 4 -1.09 -4.59 9.23
N PHE A 5 -2.00 -3.68 8.84
CA PHE A 5 -3.06 -3.98 7.88
C PHE A 5 -2.56 -4.29 6.47
N MET A 6 -1.26 -4.04 6.18
CA MET A 6 -0.68 -4.17 4.84
C MET A 6 0.29 -5.35 4.73
N ALA A 7 0.37 -6.19 5.76
CA ALA A 7 1.31 -7.31 5.79
C ALA A 7 0.79 -8.54 5.03
N GLY A 8 -0.53 -8.75 4.98
CA GLY A 8 -1.12 -10.05 4.62
C GLY A 8 -1.00 -10.47 3.14
N ASP A 9 -0.68 -9.56 2.23
CA ASP A 9 -0.60 -9.85 0.79
C ASP A 9 0.79 -10.33 0.35
N LYS A 10 1.85 -10.13 1.14
CA LYS A 10 3.25 -10.26 0.67
C LYS A 10 3.72 -11.68 0.38
N GLN A 11 2.92 -12.68 0.72
CA GLN A 11 3.14 -14.08 0.36
C GLN A 11 3.07 -14.31 -1.15
N TYR A 12 2.51 -13.39 -1.95
CA TYR A 12 2.48 -13.56 -3.41
C TYR A 12 3.87 -13.76 -4.03
N PHE A 13 4.94 -13.16 -3.47
CA PHE A 13 6.30 -13.38 -3.96
C PHE A 13 6.77 -14.83 -3.83
N TYR A 14 6.40 -15.51 -2.74
CA TYR A 14 6.63 -16.94 -2.58
C TYR A 14 5.91 -17.74 -3.68
N TYR A 15 4.63 -17.45 -3.90
CA TYR A 15 3.82 -18.18 -4.89
C TYR A 15 4.27 -17.91 -6.33
N THR A 16 4.71 -16.70 -6.66
CA THR A 16 5.32 -16.39 -7.95
C THR A 16 6.53 -17.29 -8.20
N ASN A 17 7.45 -17.40 -7.23
CA ASN A 17 8.63 -18.25 -7.37
C ASN A 17 8.28 -19.74 -7.47
N LEU A 18 7.26 -20.19 -6.74
CA LEU A 18 6.76 -21.55 -6.82
C LEU A 18 6.20 -21.87 -8.21
N VAL A 19 5.31 -21.03 -8.74
CA VAL A 19 4.71 -21.21 -10.06
C VAL A 19 5.77 -21.11 -11.16
N ALA A 20 6.73 -20.18 -11.04
CA ALA A 20 7.84 -20.07 -11.98
C ALA A 20 8.69 -21.33 -12.02
N ALA A 21 9.04 -21.89 -10.85
CA ALA A 21 9.80 -23.14 -10.75
C ALA A 21 9.03 -24.33 -11.34
N GLN A 22 7.73 -24.44 -11.05
CA GLN A 22 6.87 -25.50 -11.58
C GLN A 22 6.77 -25.49 -13.11
N ASN A 23 6.77 -24.29 -13.71
CA ASN A 23 6.61 -24.10 -15.14
C ASN A 23 7.95 -23.90 -15.88
N GLN A 24 9.10 -24.04 -15.19
CA GLN A 24 10.43 -23.80 -15.76
C GLN A 24 10.57 -22.40 -16.38
N VAL A 25 9.91 -21.41 -15.78
CA VAL A 25 9.95 -20.01 -16.20
C VAL A 25 11.08 -19.30 -15.45
N GLU A 26 11.99 -18.68 -16.19
CA GLU A 26 13.13 -17.97 -15.59
C GLU A 26 12.82 -16.53 -15.20
N VAL A 27 11.80 -15.91 -15.82
CA VAL A 27 11.47 -14.50 -15.63
C VAL A 27 9.97 -14.34 -15.35
N ALA A 28 9.64 -13.68 -14.25
CA ALA A 28 8.27 -13.30 -13.92
C ALA A 28 8.05 -11.83 -14.28
N LEU A 29 7.01 -11.55 -15.06
CA LEU A 29 6.63 -10.18 -15.43
C LEU A 29 5.72 -9.56 -14.38
N PHE A 30 6.04 -8.34 -13.97
CA PHE A 30 5.28 -7.53 -13.03
C PHE A 30 4.90 -6.18 -13.65
N GLY A 31 3.79 -5.63 -13.20
CA GLY A 31 3.29 -4.31 -13.59
C GLY A 31 3.27 -3.31 -12.43
N GLU A 32 4.14 -3.46 -11.43
CA GLU A 32 4.14 -2.52 -10.30
C GLU A 32 4.63 -1.15 -10.79
N ASN A 33 3.96 -0.07 -10.42
CA ASN A 33 4.38 1.26 -10.81
C ASN A 33 5.26 1.89 -9.72
N LEU A 34 6.39 2.49 -10.10
CA LEU A 34 7.31 3.15 -9.14
C LEU A 34 6.67 4.35 -8.43
N LEU A 35 5.65 4.96 -9.04
CA LEU A 35 4.87 6.03 -8.43
C LEU A 35 4.09 5.57 -7.18
N GLU A 36 3.93 4.26 -6.97
CA GLU A 36 3.29 3.70 -5.77
C GLU A 36 4.23 3.63 -4.56
N THR A 37 5.49 4.05 -4.70
CA THR A 37 6.46 3.96 -3.61
C THR A 37 6.08 4.90 -2.46
N THR A 38 5.55 4.32 -1.38
CA THR A 38 5.16 5.04 -0.16
C THR A 38 6.19 4.90 0.96
N ARG A 39 7.08 5.90 1.09
CA ARG A 39 8.15 5.91 2.11
C ARG A 39 7.66 6.30 3.50
N PHE A 40 6.50 6.96 3.59
CA PHE A 40 5.95 7.42 4.86
C PHE A 40 5.52 6.26 5.78
N LYS A 41 5.14 5.10 5.21
CA LYS A 41 4.72 3.92 5.98
C LYS A 41 5.83 3.43 6.90
N SER A 42 7.06 3.31 6.38
CA SER A 42 8.26 3.05 7.17
C SER A 42 8.66 4.23 8.04
N GLY A 43 8.34 5.46 7.62
CA GLY A 43 8.47 6.68 8.42
C GLY A 43 7.74 6.60 9.76
N PHE A 44 6.51 6.08 9.78
CA PHE A 44 5.76 5.82 11.02
C PHE A 44 6.40 4.77 11.94
N CYS A 45 7.34 3.98 11.42
CA CYS A 45 8.15 3.03 12.19
C CYS A 45 9.51 3.64 12.63
N GLY A 46 9.74 4.93 12.36
CA GLY A 46 10.97 5.65 12.69
C GLY A 46 12.11 5.50 11.69
N ILE A 47 11.82 4.98 10.48
CA ILE A 47 12.83 4.79 9.42
C ILE A 47 12.78 6.00 8.48
N ALA A 48 13.94 6.66 8.28
CA ALA A 48 14.05 7.78 7.36
C ALA A 48 13.83 7.36 5.90
N PRO A 49 13.25 8.23 5.04
CA PRO A 49 13.05 7.92 3.63
C PRO A 49 14.39 7.75 2.90
N GLN A 50 14.49 6.72 2.06
CA GLN A 50 15.65 6.45 1.19
C GLN A 50 15.24 6.67 -0.26
N HIS A 51 15.96 7.52 -1.00
CA HIS A 51 15.58 7.92 -2.36
C HIS A 51 16.22 7.05 -3.46
N ASP A 52 17.31 6.34 -3.18
CA ASP A 52 18.11 5.57 -4.17
C ASP A 52 17.67 4.10 -4.36
N SER A 53 16.36 3.81 -4.24
CA SER A 53 15.83 2.45 -4.33
C SER A 53 15.30 2.11 -5.73
N GLU A 54 15.88 1.11 -6.41
CA GLU A 54 15.39 0.59 -7.70
C GLU A 54 14.01 -0.10 -7.61
N LYS A 55 13.61 -0.53 -6.41
CA LYS A 55 12.39 -1.30 -6.15
C LYS A 55 11.63 -0.71 -4.97
N THR A 56 10.30 -0.77 -5.03
CA THR A 56 9.39 -0.29 -3.96
C THR A 56 9.61 -1.00 -2.62
N TYR A 57 10.21 -2.20 -2.65
CA TYR A 57 10.41 -3.09 -1.50
C TYR A 57 11.85 -3.19 -0.97
N SER A 58 12.80 -2.39 -1.47
CA SER A 58 14.18 -2.46 -0.97
C SER A 58 14.35 -1.68 0.33
N LEU A 59 14.63 -2.37 1.43
CA LEU A 59 15.08 -1.80 2.70
C LEU A 59 16.46 -2.33 3.07
N SER A 60 17.34 -1.45 3.57
CA SER A 60 18.65 -1.85 4.09
C SER A 60 18.54 -2.83 5.26
N LEU A 61 19.57 -3.65 5.50
CA LEU A 61 19.60 -4.58 6.65
C LEU A 61 19.39 -3.87 8.00
N GLY A 62 19.96 -2.67 8.17
CA GLY A 62 19.76 -1.85 9.35
C GLY A 62 18.30 -1.42 9.53
N ASN A 63 17.63 -1.00 8.45
CA ASN A 63 16.23 -0.61 8.49
C ASN A 63 15.30 -1.80 8.75
N LYS A 64 15.62 -2.99 8.21
CA LYS A 64 14.91 -4.24 8.53
C LYS A 64 14.95 -4.55 10.03
N PHE A 65 16.12 -4.41 10.67
CA PHE A 65 16.24 -4.60 12.12
C PHE A 65 15.49 -3.53 12.91
N GLN A 66 15.52 -2.27 12.48
CA GLN A 66 14.74 -1.19 13.10
C GLN A 66 13.24 -1.47 13.02
N LEU A 67 12.75 -1.97 11.89
CA LEU A 67 11.36 -2.35 11.71
C LEU A 67 10.96 -3.50 12.65
N LEU A 68 11.80 -4.55 12.74
CA LEU A 68 11.58 -5.65 13.67
C LEU A 68 11.53 -5.17 15.13
N LYS A 69 12.44 -4.28 15.52
CA LYS A 69 12.48 -3.67 16.86
C LYS A 69 11.23 -2.83 17.14
N TYR A 70 10.75 -2.07 16.15
CA TYR A 70 9.51 -1.28 16.28
C TYR A 70 8.31 -2.19 16.54
N TYR A 71 8.09 -3.19 15.71
CA TYR A 71 6.98 -4.13 15.89
C TYR A 71 7.10 -4.94 17.18
N GLY A 72 8.30 -5.41 17.52
CA GLY A 72 8.55 -6.11 18.77
C GLY A 72 8.17 -5.27 20.00
N ARG A 73 8.53 -3.97 20.01
CA ARG A 73 8.09 -3.05 21.07
C ARG A 73 6.57 -2.90 21.13
N GLN A 74 5.91 -2.77 19.99
CA GLN A 74 4.45 -2.61 19.93
C GLN A 74 3.72 -3.86 20.43
N PHE A 75 4.20 -5.06 20.09
CA PHE A 75 3.65 -6.32 20.60
C PHE A 75 3.88 -6.50 22.11
N LEU A 76 5.01 -6.03 22.64
CA LEU A 76 5.26 -6.03 24.08
C LEU A 76 4.39 -5.00 24.82
N SER A 77 4.15 -3.82 24.23
CA SER A 77 3.30 -2.78 24.83
C SER A 77 1.81 -3.10 24.77
N ASN A 78 1.37 -3.90 23.80
CA ASN A 78 -0.01 -4.39 23.70
C ASN A 78 -0.02 -5.88 23.34
N PRO A 79 -0.07 -6.77 24.36
CA PRO A 79 -0.08 -8.22 24.15
C PRO A 79 -1.28 -8.74 23.36
N ALA A 80 -2.35 -7.95 23.18
CA ALA A 80 -3.48 -8.36 22.34
C ALA A 80 -3.09 -8.57 20.86
N TYR A 81 -1.95 -8.02 20.43
CA TYR A 81 -1.38 -8.33 19.11
C TYR A 81 -0.77 -9.73 19.01
N ILE A 82 -0.51 -10.40 20.14
CA ILE A 82 0.01 -11.77 20.17
C ILE A 82 -1.16 -12.72 19.95
N ASN A 83 -1.29 -13.19 18.71
CA ASN A 83 -2.33 -14.12 18.31
C ASN A 83 -1.83 -15.05 17.19
N ARG A 84 -2.70 -15.95 16.73
CA ARG A 84 -2.36 -16.97 15.72
C ARG A 84 -1.85 -16.39 14.39
N THR A 85 -2.25 -15.18 14.00
CA THR A 85 -1.85 -14.54 12.74
C THR A 85 -0.42 -13.98 12.77
N MET A 86 0.28 -14.07 13.90
CA MET A 86 1.69 -13.71 13.98
C MET A 86 2.56 -14.56 13.06
N LEU A 87 2.24 -15.85 12.91
CA LEU A 87 2.96 -16.75 12.01
C LEU A 87 2.79 -16.30 10.55
N ASP A 88 1.57 -15.94 10.16
CA ASP A 88 1.29 -15.41 8.82
C ASP A 88 2.01 -14.10 8.59
N THR A 89 1.98 -13.19 9.57
CA THR A 89 2.67 -11.89 9.51
C THR A 89 4.18 -12.06 9.37
N PHE A 90 4.76 -13.02 10.10
CA PHE A 90 6.18 -13.33 10.02
C PHE A 90 6.54 -13.99 8.68
N GLY A 91 5.69 -14.90 8.19
CA GLY A 91 5.82 -15.49 6.86
C GLY A 91 5.78 -14.44 5.75
N ALA A 92 4.87 -13.47 5.84
CA ALA A 92 4.78 -12.35 4.92
C ALA A 92 6.04 -11.47 4.96
N TYR A 93 6.55 -11.17 6.16
CA TYR A 93 7.80 -10.44 6.35
C TYR A 93 9.00 -11.16 5.70
N LEU A 94 9.11 -12.48 5.90
CA LEU A 94 10.14 -13.28 5.25
C LEU A 94 9.98 -13.31 3.73
N SER A 95 8.75 -13.49 3.26
CA SER A 95 8.42 -13.47 1.82
C SER A 95 8.85 -12.16 1.17
N TYR A 96 8.51 -11.04 1.80
CA TYR A 96 8.78 -9.72 1.26
C TYR A 96 10.27 -9.34 1.28
N TYR A 97 10.99 -9.66 2.37
CA TYR A 97 12.35 -9.14 2.58
C TYR A 97 13.48 -10.11 2.31
N PHE A 98 13.21 -11.43 2.29
CA PHE A 98 14.25 -12.46 2.24
C PHE A 98 14.13 -13.40 1.04
N ILE A 99 12.96 -13.51 0.41
CA ILE A 99 12.85 -14.27 -0.84
C ILE A 99 13.59 -13.54 -1.97
N SER A 100 14.19 -14.31 -2.89
CA SER A 100 14.84 -13.72 -4.06
C SER A 100 13.81 -13.14 -5.02
N HIS A 101 14.03 -11.87 -5.38
CA HIS A 101 13.25 -11.13 -6.36
C HIS A 101 14.04 -10.86 -7.65
N GLN A 102 15.17 -11.57 -7.85
CA GLN A 102 16.10 -11.29 -8.95
C GLN A 102 15.52 -11.61 -10.33
N LYS A 103 14.50 -12.46 -10.38
CA LYS A 103 13.83 -12.91 -11.61
C LYS A 103 12.58 -12.09 -11.96
N ASN A 104 12.29 -11.05 -11.19
CA ASN A 104 11.12 -10.19 -11.41
C ASN A 104 11.51 -9.04 -12.33
N LEU A 105 10.91 -9.00 -13.52
CA LEU A 105 11.05 -7.89 -14.46
C LEU A 105 9.78 -7.04 -14.40
N ASN A 106 9.96 -5.76 -14.12
CA ASN A 106 8.85 -4.83 -14.03
C ASN A 106 8.72 -4.02 -15.33
N VAL A 107 7.58 -4.14 -16.01
CA VAL A 107 7.35 -3.53 -17.33
C VAL A 107 7.49 -2.01 -17.28
N PHE A 108 7.06 -1.37 -16.19
CA PHE A 108 7.11 0.09 -16.04
C PHE A 108 8.50 0.65 -15.72
N GLN A 109 9.52 -0.20 -15.60
CA GLN A 109 10.92 0.24 -15.64
C GLN A 109 11.40 0.54 -17.07
N TYR A 110 10.71 0.00 -18.09
CA TYR A 110 11.08 0.13 -19.50
C TYR A 110 10.07 0.95 -20.30
N VAL A 111 8.82 0.98 -19.86
CA VAL A 111 7.72 1.72 -20.49
C VAL A 111 7.25 2.80 -19.54
N ARG A 112 7.11 4.03 -20.04
CA ARG A 112 6.54 5.12 -19.24
C ARG A 112 5.11 4.76 -18.84
N TRP A 113 4.84 4.86 -17.55
CA TRP A 113 3.49 4.74 -17.02
C TRP A 113 2.72 6.05 -17.27
N GLU A 114 1.58 5.98 -17.96
CA GLU A 114 0.73 7.13 -18.29
C GLU A 114 -0.72 6.82 -17.90
N GLU A 115 -1.20 7.43 -16.82
CA GLU A 115 -2.51 7.12 -16.21
C GLU A 115 -3.66 7.20 -17.21
N ASN A 116 -3.79 8.32 -17.93
CA ASN A 116 -4.91 8.55 -18.84
C ASN A 116 -4.96 7.52 -19.95
N LYS A 117 -3.80 7.16 -20.51
CA LYS A 117 -3.70 6.12 -21.56
C LYS A 117 -4.06 4.75 -21.03
N ILE A 118 -3.61 4.42 -19.81
CA ILE A 118 -3.95 3.16 -19.17
C ILE A 118 -5.45 3.12 -18.90
N VAL A 119 -5.99 4.10 -18.19
CA VAL A 119 -7.42 4.16 -17.83
C VAL A 119 -8.32 4.11 -19.08
N ASP A 120 -7.99 4.86 -20.12
CA ASP A 120 -8.70 4.83 -21.41
C ASP A 120 -8.70 3.41 -22.03
N LEU A 121 -7.55 2.76 -22.08
CA LEU A 121 -7.41 1.38 -22.54
C LEU A 121 -8.27 0.41 -21.71
N LEU A 122 -8.18 0.50 -20.38
CA LEU A 122 -8.90 -0.40 -19.47
C LEU A 122 -10.42 -0.26 -19.66
N ILE A 123 -10.93 0.96 -19.75
CA ILE A 123 -12.37 1.22 -19.83
C ILE A 123 -12.89 0.95 -21.25
N ASN A 124 -12.24 1.51 -22.28
CA ASN A 124 -12.80 1.53 -23.63
C ASN A 124 -12.46 0.30 -24.47
N GLU A 125 -11.35 -0.39 -24.19
CA GLU A 125 -10.97 -1.60 -24.93
C GLU A 125 -11.23 -2.89 -24.15
N TYR A 126 -10.97 -2.88 -22.84
CA TYR A 126 -11.14 -4.08 -22.00
C TYR A 126 -12.45 -4.13 -21.23
N ASN A 127 -13.28 -3.08 -21.29
CA ASN A 127 -14.54 -2.97 -20.57
C ASN A 127 -14.37 -3.28 -19.06
N TRP A 128 -13.30 -2.75 -18.47
CA TRP A 128 -12.96 -2.98 -17.07
C TRP A 128 -13.98 -2.28 -16.16
N GLU A 129 -14.50 -3.02 -15.19
CA GLU A 129 -15.33 -2.51 -14.10
C GLU A 129 -14.59 -1.50 -13.21
N THR A 130 -15.26 -0.38 -12.90
CA THR A 130 -14.77 0.64 -11.97
C THR A 130 -15.57 0.61 -10.68
N ALA A 131 -14.95 1.08 -9.60
CA ALA A 131 -15.63 1.16 -8.31
C ALA A 131 -16.56 2.39 -8.27
N PRO A 132 -17.81 2.27 -7.78
CA PRO A 132 -18.77 3.37 -7.77
C PRO A 132 -18.44 4.44 -6.71
N ASP A 133 -17.61 4.10 -5.73
CA ASP A 133 -17.29 4.92 -4.57
C ASP A 133 -15.99 5.74 -4.74
N THR A 134 -15.37 5.70 -5.92
CA THR A 134 -14.18 6.51 -6.22
C THR A 134 -14.05 6.83 -7.71
N THR A 135 -13.33 7.91 -8.02
CA THR A 135 -13.05 8.32 -9.41
C THR A 135 -11.79 7.70 -10.01
N THR A 136 -10.94 7.08 -9.18
CA THR A 136 -9.69 6.47 -9.63
C THR A 136 -9.88 4.98 -9.85
N THR A 137 -9.17 4.41 -10.83
CA THR A 137 -9.06 2.96 -10.99
C THR A 137 -7.89 2.37 -10.18
N TRP A 138 -7.06 3.23 -9.58
CA TRP A 138 -5.95 2.79 -8.74
C TRP A 138 -6.46 2.35 -7.37
N ARG A 139 -5.92 1.23 -6.85
CA ARG A 139 -6.26 0.65 -5.53
C ARG A 139 -7.73 0.22 -5.35
N ILE A 140 -8.53 0.11 -6.41
CA ILE A 140 -9.91 -0.38 -6.30
C ILE A 140 -9.99 -1.89 -6.04
N GLY A 141 -8.96 -2.66 -6.40
CA GLY A 141 -8.88 -4.11 -6.15
C GLY A 141 -8.31 -4.49 -4.77
N ASP A 142 -7.84 -3.53 -3.98
CA ASP A 142 -7.32 -3.75 -2.63
C ASP A 142 -8.40 -3.40 -1.61
N GLY A 143 -9.07 -4.43 -1.08
CA GLY A 143 -10.16 -4.28 -0.11
C GLY A 143 -9.76 -3.57 1.19
N THR A 144 -8.46 -3.52 1.52
CA THR A 144 -7.98 -2.83 2.73
C THR A 144 -7.67 -1.35 2.47
N ALA A 145 -7.56 -0.94 1.19
CA ALA A 145 -7.03 0.36 0.82
C ALA A 145 -7.83 1.54 1.32
N ALA A 146 -9.14 1.46 1.18
CA ALA A 146 -10.05 2.46 1.71
C ALA A 146 -9.86 2.67 3.22
N PHE A 147 -9.65 1.58 3.98
CA PHE A 147 -9.54 1.63 5.43
C PHE A 147 -8.23 2.26 5.91
N TYR A 148 -7.07 1.81 5.42
CA TYR A 148 -5.80 2.39 5.88
C TYR A 148 -5.60 3.82 5.37
N ASN A 149 -6.11 4.17 4.18
CA ASN A 149 -6.03 5.54 3.67
C ASN A 149 -6.90 6.46 4.51
N TYR A 150 -8.09 6.02 4.92
CA TYR A 150 -8.92 6.77 5.85
C TYR A 150 -8.22 7.02 7.18
N ILE A 151 -7.52 6.01 7.74
CA ILE A 151 -6.74 6.19 8.97
C ILE A 151 -5.62 7.21 8.77
N TYR A 152 -4.80 7.07 7.72
CA TYR A 152 -3.69 7.98 7.48
C TYR A 152 -4.17 9.40 7.21
N TYR A 153 -5.17 9.57 6.36
CA TYR A 153 -5.72 10.89 6.04
C TYR A 153 -6.30 11.55 7.29
N THR A 154 -7.08 10.80 8.07
CA THR A 154 -7.70 11.32 9.30
C THR A 154 -6.65 11.71 10.35
N LEU A 155 -5.62 10.89 10.58
CA LEU A 155 -4.65 11.11 11.65
C LEU A 155 -3.48 12.02 11.27
N ALA A 156 -3.01 11.92 10.03
CA ALA A 156 -1.78 12.58 9.56
C ALA A 156 -2.02 13.66 8.51
N GLY A 157 -3.23 13.76 7.95
CA GLY A 157 -3.59 14.75 6.94
C GLY A 157 -3.17 14.39 5.52
N PHE A 158 -2.70 13.16 5.28
CA PHE A 158 -2.32 12.65 3.97
C PHE A 158 -2.43 11.12 3.92
N SER A 159 -2.43 10.53 2.73
CA SER A 159 -2.55 9.09 2.49
C SER A 159 -1.62 8.59 1.38
N GLU A 160 -1.85 7.37 0.89
CA GLU A 160 -1.18 6.88 -0.32
C GLU A 160 -1.52 7.68 -1.57
N ASN A 161 -2.74 8.22 -1.66
CA ASN A 161 -3.17 9.05 -2.79
C ASN A 161 -2.27 10.29 -2.91
N ASP A 162 -2.04 11.00 -1.80
CA ASP A 162 -1.17 12.18 -1.79
C ASP A 162 0.26 11.83 -2.18
N THR A 163 0.76 10.67 -1.76
CA THR A 163 2.11 10.22 -2.13
C THR A 163 2.20 9.88 -3.62
N PHE A 164 1.17 9.21 -4.15
CA PHE A 164 1.08 8.87 -5.56
C PHE A 164 1.04 10.12 -6.44
N ARG A 165 0.15 11.07 -6.13
CA ARG A 165 0.06 12.36 -6.84
C ARG A 165 1.35 13.17 -6.68
N SER A 166 1.97 13.16 -5.49
CA SER A 166 3.27 13.79 -5.25
C SER A 166 4.39 13.18 -6.11
N ASN A 167 4.38 11.87 -6.33
CA ASN A 167 5.32 11.20 -7.24
C ASN A 167 5.07 11.62 -8.70
N GLN A 168 3.81 11.72 -9.13
CA GLN A 168 3.50 12.19 -10.50
C GLN A 168 3.94 13.64 -10.77
N ILE A 169 3.83 14.53 -9.79
CA ILE A 169 4.39 15.89 -9.90
C ILE A 169 5.89 15.83 -10.14
N ARG A 170 6.63 15.01 -9.37
CA ARG A 170 8.09 14.87 -9.50
C ARG A 170 8.51 14.37 -10.87
N GLU A 171 7.73 13.47 -11.46
CA GLU A 171 7.94 12.94 -12.81
C GLU A 171 7.39 13.85 -13.92
N GLY A 172 6.88 15.04 -13.58
CA GLY A 172 6.34 16.01 -14.54
C GLY A 172 5.11 15.50 -15.30
N MET A 173 4.34 14.58 -14.71
CA MET A 173 3.16 13.99 -15.34
C MET A 173 1.89 14.82 -15.14
N VAL A 174 1.78 15.53 -14.02
CA VAL A 174 0.64 16.39 -13.65
C VAL A 174 1.14 17.67 -13.01
N SER A 175 0.34 18.74 -13.07
CA SER A 175 0.66 19.96 -12.32
C SER A 175 0.41 19.79 -10.83
N ARG A 176 0.95 20.69 -10.01
CA ARG A 176 0.68 20.69 -8.56
C ARG A 176 -0.80 20.95 -8.28
N GLU A 177 -1.40 21.87 -9.01
CA GLU A 177 -2.80 22.28 -8.85
C GLU A 177 -3.74 21.12 -9.18
N GLU A 178 -3.46 20.42 -10.28
CA GLU A 178 -4.19 19.22 -10.68
C GLU A 178 -4.04 18.10 -9.63
N ALA A 179 -2.81 17.82 -9.20
CA ALA A 179 -2.54 16.81 -8.18
C ALA A 179 -3.24 17.08 -6.85
N LEU A 180 -3.37 18.34 -6.43
CA LEU A 180 -4.11 18.71 -5.23
C LEU A 180 -5.61 18.41 -5.38
N VAL A 181 -6.22 18.82 -6.50
CA VAL A 181 -7.63 18.54 -6.78
C VAL A 181 -7.90 17.02 -6.81
N LEU A 182 -7.02 16.26 -7.46
CA LEU A 182 -7.11 14.80 -7.50
C LEU A 182 -6.98 14.19 -6.10
N SER A 183 -6.00 14.63 -5.31
CA SER A 183 -5.78 14.11 -3.96
C SER A 183 -6.98 14.39 -3.05
N GLU A 184 -7.56 15.59 -3.08
CA GLU A 184 -8.74 15.94 -2.29
C GLU A 184 -9.97 15.10 -2.67
N ARG A 185 -10.13 14.82 -3.96
CA ARG A 185 -11.23 13.99 -4.47
C ARG A 185 -11.03 12.51 -4.13
N GLU A 186 -9.81 12.00 -4.24
CA GLU A 186 -9.49 10.58 -4.03
C GLU A 186 -9.36 10.21 -2.56
N ASN A 187 -9.10 11.18 -1.69
CA ASN A 187 -9.12 11.01 -0.24
C ASN A 187 -10.52 11.13 0.38
N GLN A 188 -11.57 11.34 -0.42
CA GLN A 188 -12.92 11.28 0.11
C GLN A 188 -13.17 9.90 0.76
N PRO A 189 -13.79 9.84 1.96
CA PRO A 189 -14.01 8.59 2.65
C PRO A 189 -14.87 7.62 1.82
N ARG A 190 -14.30 6.46 1.53
CA ARG A 190 -14.96 5.35 0.83
C ARG A 190 -15.71 4.45 1.82
N TYR A 191 -16.74 4.99 2.47
CA TYR A 191 -17.41 4.29 3.59
C TYR A 191 -17.98 2.93 3.21
N GLU A 192 -18.49 2.75 2.00
CA GLU A 192 -18.99 1.46 1.51
C GLU A 192 -17.88 0.40 1.46
N SER A 193 -16.73 0.75 0.87
CA SER A 193 -15.55 -0.14 0.87
C SER A 193 -15.01 -0.42 2.27
N ILE A 194 -15.02 0.59 3.15
CA ILE A 194 -14.57 0.42 4.55
C ILE A 194 -15.53 -0.51 5.30
N GLN A 195 -16.84 -0.33 5.14
CA GLN A 195 -17.84 -1.18 5.75
C GLN A 195 -17.72 -2.62 5.27
N TRP A 196 -17.60 -2.82 3.94
CA TRP A 196 -17.37 -4.14 3.36
C TRP A 196 -16.14 -4.81 3.97
N TYR A 197 -15.02 -4.08 4.09
CA TYR A 197 -13.80 -4.61 4.70
C TYR A 197 -14.03 -5.01 6.16
N CYS A 198 -14.66 -4.14 6.95
CA CYS A 198 -15.03 -4.41 8.34
C CYS A 198 -15.90 -5.67 8.48
N ASP A 199 -16.90 -5.84 7.63
CA ASP A 199 -17.78 -7.01 7.61
C ASP A 199 -17.01 -8.30 7.31
N VAL A 200 -16.09 -8.26 6.34
CA VAL A 200 -15.25 -9.41 5.95
C VAL A 200 -14.38 -9.91 7.10
N ILE A 201 -13.85 -8.98 7.91
CA ILE A 201 -12.93 -9.33 9.02
C ILE A 201 -13.61 -9.38 10.39
N GLY A 202 -14.93 -9.15 10.46
CA GLY A 202 -15.72 -9.22 11.69
C GLY A 202 -15.44 -8.07 12.67
N ILE A 203 -15.18 -6.86 12.16
CA ILE A 203 -15.03 -5.64 12.97
C ILE A 203 -16.30 -4.78 12.85
N ASP A 204 -16.77 -4.23 13.97
CA ASP A 204 -17.88 -3.26 13.95
C ASP A 204 -17.45 -1.96 13.27
N PHE A 205 -18.09 -1.63 12.15
CA PHE A 205 -17.78 -0.45 11.34
C PHE A 205 -17.92 0.85 12.15
N ALA A 206 -19.00 1.00 12.92
CA ALA A 206 -19.27 2.24 13.65
C ALA A 206 -18.25 2.49 14.76
N ASP A 207 -17.90 1.46 15.55
CA ASP A 207 -16.85 1.52 16.56
C ASP A 207 -15.49 1.84 15.92
N ALA A 208 -15.14 1.20 14.80
CA ALA A 208 -13.89 1.45 14.10
C ALA A 208 -13.78 2.92 13.64
N ILE A 209 -14.80 3.45 12.96
CA ILE A 209 -14.83 4.84 12.50
C ILE A 209 -14.79 5.82 13.67
N ASN A 210 -15.57 5.58 14.73
CA ASN A 210 -15.58 6.44 15.92
C ASN A 210 -14.21 6.49 16.61
N ARG A 211 -13.51 5.35 16.70
CA ARG A 211 -12.15 5.30 17.26
C ARG A 211 -11.15 6.07 16.41
N ILE A 212 -11.21 5.91 15.09
CA ILE A 212 -10.32 6.63 14.16
C ILE A 212 -10.55 8.13 14.26
N ASN A 213 -11.81 8.57 14.28
CA ASN A 213 -12.19 9.97 14.40
C ASN A 213 -11.78 10.58 15.75
N SER A 214 -11.88 9.82 16.84
CA SER A 214 -11.54 10.30 18.19
C SER A 214 -10.04 10.25 18.51
N ALA A 215 -9.25 9.51 17.73
CA ALA A 215 -7.81 9.38 17.97
C ALA A 215 -7.08 10.73 17.76
N PRO A 216 -6.02 11.02 18.56
CA PRO A 216 -5.26 12.27 18.45
C PRO A 216 -4.68 12.48 17.04
N LYS A 217 -4.80 13.72 16.54
CA LYS A 217 -4.27 14.09 15.22
C LYS A 217 -2.80 14.48 15.35
N LEU A 218 -2.04 14.20 14.31
CA LEU A 218 -0.60 14.50 14.23
C LEU A 218 -0.33 15.87 13.61
N TYR A 219 -1.36 16.51 13.07
CA TYR A 219 -1.33 17.87 12.55
C TYR A 219 -2.02 18.83 13.52
N CYS A 220 -1.57 20.08 13.52
CA CYS A 220 -2.26 21.17 14.19
C CYS A 220 -3.43 21.62 13.30
N ILE A 221 -4.58 21.88 13.91
CA ILE A 221 -5.72 22.58 13.29
C ILE A 221 -5.56 24.08 13.57
#